data_AF-A0A3P6PZY0-F1
#
_entry.id   AF-A0A3P6PZY0-F1
#
_cell.length_a   1.000
_cell.length_b   1.000
_cell.length_c   1.000
_cell.angle_alpha   90.00
_cell.angle_beta   90.00
_cell.angle_gamma   90.00
#
_symmetry.space_group_name_H-M   'P 1'
#
loop_
_entity.id
_entity.type
_entity.pdbx_description
1 polymer ?
#
loop_
_entity_poly.entity_id
_entity_poly.type
_entity_poly.pdbx_seq_one_letter_code
_entity_poly.pdbx_strand_id
1 'polypeptide(L)'
;MLKPDFRAHRRSASYGGELFSSATREISEVASRVAEQAEELVLHLWEQGWRVVHHTSLPLWLRDNDYLLWGHRPPLTSFQACFRSIFRLHTETVNIWTHLIELLVNQPFQTEVWGFEI
;
A
#
# COMPACT_ATOMS: atom_id res chain seq x y z
N MET A 1 69.09 -15.45 0.80
CA MET A 1 68.28 -14.87 -0.29
C MET A 1 67.10 -15.81 -0.56
N LEU A 2 65.93 -15.55 0.03
CA LEU A 2 64.70 -16.35 -0.13
C LEU A 2 63.77 -15.64 -1.13
N LYS A 3 63.31 -16.35 -2.16
CA LYS A 3 62.32 -15.84 -3.12
C LYS A 3 60.91 -16.09 -2.57
N PRO A 4 60.00 -15.10 -2.55
CA PRO A 4 58.64 -15.32 -2.07
C PRO A 4 57.80 -16.15 -3.05
N ASP A 5 56.96 -17.03 -2.51
CA ASP A 5 56.01 -17.89 -3.23
C ASP A 5 54.71 -17.12 -3.54
N PHE A 6 54.34 -17.07 -4.83
CA PHE A 6 53.17 -16.35 -5.35
C PHE A 6 51.86 -17.15 -5.29
N ARG A 7 51.86 -18.37 -4.72
CA ARG A 7 50.69 -19.26 -4.70
C ARG A 7 49.57 -18.85 -3.72
N ALA A 8 49.86 -17.96 -2.78
CA ALA A 8 48.90 -17.54 -1.74
C ALA A 8 47.80 -16.59 -2.25
N HIS A 9 47.97 -15.95 -3.41
CA HIS A 9 47.14 -14.82 -3.79
C HIS A 9 45.79 -15.17 -4.44
N ARG A 10 45.57 -16.42 -4.85
CA ARG A 10 44.35 -16.83 -5.57
C ARG A 10 43.23 -17.39 -4.68
N ARG A 11 43.53 -17.76 -3.42
CA ARG A 11 42.56 -18.41 -2.52
C ARG A 11 41.63 -17.43 -1.80
N SER A 12 42.06 -16.20 -1.58
CA SER A 12 41.29 -15.20 -0.84
C SER A 12 40.05 -14.67 -1.58
N ALA A 13 40.03 -14.78 -2.92
CA ALA A 13 38.87 -14.36 -3.72
C ALA A 13 37.68 -15.34 -3.61
N SER A 14 37.91 -16.62 -3.29
CA SER A 14 36.85 -17.64 -3.17
C SER A 14 35.99 -17.41 -1.93
N TYR A 15 36.63 -17.22 -0.77
CA TYR A 15 35.92 -16.98 0.50
C TYR A 15 35.05 -15.72 0.45
N GLY A 16 35.55 -14.64 -0.17
CA GLY A 16 34.76 -13.43 -0.38
C GLY A 16 33.54 -13.66 -1.27
N GLY A 17 33.69 -14.46 -2.34
CA GLY A 17 32.59 -14.82 -3.22
C GLY A 17 31.55 -15.73 -2.56
N GLU A 18 31.98 -16.69 -1.74
CA GLU A 18 31.10 -17.59 -0.99
C GLU A 18 30.32 -16.86 0.10
N LEU A 19 30.97 -15.95 0.84
CA LEU A 19 30.32 -15.11 1.84
C LEU A 19 29.26 -14.20 1.20
N PHE A 20 29.61 -13.57 0.08
CA PHE A 20 28.66 -12.74 -0.69
C PHE A 20 27.50 -13.58 -1.26
N SER A 21 27.77 -14.79 -1.75
CA SER A 21 26.74 -15.71 -2.22
C SER A 21 25.82 -16.21 -1.10
N SER A 22 26.32 -16.37 0.13
CA SER A 22 25.49 -16.73 1.29
C SER A 22 24.59 -15.56 1.68
N ALA A 23 25.16 -14.36 1.80
CA ALA A 23 24.42 -13.16 2.14
C ALA A 23 23.32 -12.83 1.10
N THR A 24 23.61 -13.01 -0.19
CA THR A 24 22.60 -12.79 -1.24
C THR A 24 21.49 -13.85 -1.22
N ARG A 25 21.81 -15.11 -0.87
CA ARG A 25 20.80 -16.17 -0.67
C ARG A 25 19.89 -15.88 0.52
N GLU A 26 20.45 -15.44 1.63
CA GLU A 26 19.68 -15.05 2.82
C GLU A 26 18.74 -13.89 2.50
N ILE A 27 19.22 -12.85 1.82
CA ILE A 27 18.38 -11.73 1.37
C ILE A 27 17.27 -12.21 0.44
N SER A 28 17.59 -13.08 -0.52
CA SER A 28 16.60 -13.64 -1.45
C SER A 28 15.54 -14.46 -0.70
N GLU A 29 15.93 -15.24 0.30
CA GLU A 29 15.00 -16.05 1.09
C GLU A 29 14.08 -15.18 1.95
N VAL A 30 14.63 -14.14 2.59
CA VAL A 30 13.84 -13.15 3.33
C VAL A 30 12.87 -12.44 2.39
N ALA A 31 13.31 -12.04 1.20
CA ALA A 31 12.45 -11.39 0.21
C ALA A 31 11.29 -12.32 -0.23
N SER A 32 11.57 -13.60 -0.50
CA SER A 32 10.54 -14.59 -0.82
C SER A 32 9.54 -14.77 0.33
N ARG A 33 10.01 -14.89 1.58
CA ARG A 33 9.14 -15.01 2.77
C ARG A 33 8.25 -13.78 2.95
N VAL A 34 8.78 -12.58 2.74
CA VAL A 34 8.02 -11.32 2.83
C VAL A 34 6.97 -11.25 1.71
N ALA A 35 7.32 -11.65 0.49
CA ALA A 35 6.38 -11.69 -0.62
C ALA A 35 5.22 -12.66 -0.34
N GLU A 36 5.50 -13.87 0.14
CA GLU A 36 4.48 -14.86 0.53
C GLU A 36 3.56 -14.33 1.63
N GLN A 37 4.11 -13.68 2.66
CA GLN A 37 3.32 -13.06 3.73
C GLN A 37 2.45 -11.90 3.23
N ALA A 38 2.97 -11.10 2.30
CA ALA A 38 2.20 -10.02 1.69
C ALA A 38 1.03 -10.58 0.87
N GLU A 39 1.24 -11.66 0.11
CA GLU A 39 0.19 -12.36 -0.61
C GLU A 39 -0.89 -12.92 0.33
N GLU A 40 -0.49 -13.60 1.40
CA GLU A 40 -1.42 -14.14 2.41
C GLU A 40 -2.24 -13.01 3.07
N LEU A 41 -1.58 -11.90 3.43
CA LEU A 41 -2.25 -10.74 4.01
C LEU A 41 -3.23 -10.11 3.01
N VAL A 42 -2.87 -9.98 1.74
CA VAL A 42 -3.75 -9.46 0.69
C VAL A 42 -4.98 -10.35 0.53
N LEU A 43 -4.81 -11.67 0.52
CA LEU A 43 -5.92 -12.63 0.44
C LEU A 43 -6.82 -12.55 1.67
N HIS A 44 -6.26 -12.54 2.88
CA HIS A 44 -7.04 -12.37 4.10
C HIS A 44 -7.80 -11.03 4.12
N LEU A 45 -7.17 -9.94 3.68
CA LEU A 45 -7.86 -8.66 3.55
C LEU A 45 -8.96 -8.71 2.49
N TRP A 46 -8.74 -9.42 1.38
CA TRP A 46 -9.73 -9.59 0.33
C TRP A 46 -10.96 -10.36 0.83
N GLU A 47 -10.75 -11.46 1.55
CA GLU A 47 -11.80 -12.31 2.13
C GLU A 47 -12.59 -11.63 3.25
N GLN A 48 -11.93 -10.84 4.10
CA GLN A 48 -12.58 -9.99 5.11
C GLN A 48 -13.27 -8.76 4.47
N GLY A 49 -13.15 -8.62 3.16
CA GLY A 49 -13.75 -7.57 2.37
C GLY A 49 -15.23 -7.79 2.07
N TRP A 50 -15.97 -6.69 2.05
CA TRP A 50 -17.29 -6.69 1.43
C TRP A 50 -17.13 -6.65 -0.09
N ARG A 51 -18.07 -7.27 -0.81
CA ARG A 51 -18.15 -7.21 -2.28
C ARG A 51 -19.00 -6.04 -2.71
N VAL A 52 -18.59 -5.35 -3.77
CA VAL A 52 -19.40 -4.30 -4.39
C VAL A 52 -20.73 -4.86 -4.87
N VAL A 53 -21.79 -4.07 -4.71
CA VAL A 53 -23.16 -4.47 -5.03
C VAL A 53 -23.67 -3.73 -6.26
N HIS A 54 -24.68 -4.32 -6.91
CA HIS A 54 -25.40 -3.66 -7.99
C HIS A 54 -26.31 -2.57 -7.40
N HIS A 55 -26.50 -1.50 -8.17
CA HIS A 55 -27.32 -0.35 -7.80
C HIS A 55 -28.75 -0.71 -7.37
N THR A 56 -29.37 -1.72 -8.01
CA THR A 56 -30.72 -2.17 -7.65
C THR A 56 -30.79 -2.86 -6.29
N SER A 57 -29.67 -3.36 -5.78
CA SER A 57 -29.57 -4.01 -4.46
C SER A 57 -29.35 -3.00 -3.33
N LEU A 58 -29.15 -1.72 -3.65
CA LEU A 58 -29.03 -0.66 -2.65
C LEU A 58 -30.40 -0.21 -2.12
N PRO A 59 -30.47 0.17 -0.84
CA PRO A 59 -31.64 0.82 -0.30
C PRO A 59 -31.82 2.21 -0.92
N LEU A 60 -33.07 2.69 -0.99
CA LEU A 60 -33.44 3.95 -1.67
C LEU A 60 -32.65 5.18 -1.20
N TRP A 61 -32.28 5.24 0.07
CA TRP A 61 -31.51 6.35 0.65
C TRP A 61 -30.04 6.39 0.21
N LEU A 62 -29.51 5.29 -0.33
CA LEU A 62 -28.14 5.18 -0.84
C LEU A 62 -28.11 5.17 -2.38
N ARG A 63 -29.29 5.29 -3.00
CA ARG A 63 -29.47 5.27 -4.45
C ARG A 63 -29.52 6.71 -4.95
N ASP A 64 -28.35 7.31 -5.12
CA ASP A 64 -28.21 8.70 -5.52
C ASP A 64 -28.24 8.89 -7.05
N ASN A 65 -27.57 8.00 -7.79
CA ASN A 65 -27.35 8.14 -9.22
C ASN A 65 -27.66 6.85 -10.00
N ASP A 66 -28.77 6.86 -10.74
CA ASP A 66 -29.24 5.72 -11.56
C ASP A 66 -28.30 5.35 -12.72
N TYR A 67 -27.34 6.20 -13.09
CA TYR A 67 -26.34 5.92 -14.11
C TYR A 67 -25.16 5.08 -13.59
N LEU A 68 -24.96 5.02 -12.27
CA LEU A 68 -23.93 4.20 -11.64
C LEU A 68 -24.51 2.82 -11.33
N LEU A 69 -24.39 1.89 -12.26
CA LEU A 69 -25.04 0.57 -12.16
C LEU A 69 -24.29 -0.40 -11.22
N TRP A 70 -22.96 -0.32 -11.13
CA TRP A 70 -22.11 -1.26 -10.41
C TRP A 70 -21.04 -0.55 -9.56
N GLY A 71 -20.41 -1.30 -8.65
CA GLY A 71 -19.28 -0.77 -7.87
C GLY A 71 -19.69 -0.10 -6.57
N HIS A 72 -20.95 -0.25 -6.16
CA HIS A 72 -21.47 0.40 -4.96
C HIS A 72 -21.08 -0.30 -3.68
N ARG A 73 -20.92 0.49 -2.63
CA ARG A 73 -20.63 0.02 -1.29
C ARG A 73 -21.91 -0.51 -0.62
N PRO A 74 -21.93 -1.74 -0.10
CA PRO A 74 -23.04 -2.23 0.69
C PRO A 74 -23.14 -1.47 2.02
N PRO A 75 -24.31 -1.50 2.67
CA PRO A 75 -24.48 -0.85 3.98
C PRO A 75 -23.55 -1.53 5.01
N LEU A 76 -22.45 -0.86 5.37
CA LEU A 76 -21.57 -1.34 6.44
C LEU A 76 -22.09 -0.85 7.78
N THR A 77 -22.24 -1.77 8.72
CA THR A 77 -22.77 -1.51 10.07
C THR A 77 -21.70 -1.05 11.07
N SER A 78 -20.44 -0.95 10.65
CA SER A 78 -19.31 -0.57 11.53
C SER A 78 -18.52 0.60 10.96
N PHE A 79 -18.24 1.59 11.81
CA PHE A 79 -17.41 2.75 11.46
C PHE A 79 -15.98 2.36 11.04
N GLN A 80 -15.39 1.34 11.68
CA GLN A 80 -14.06 0.85 11.31
C GLN A 80 -14.07 0.25 9.90
N ALA A 81 -15.16 -0.43 9.51
CA ALA A 81 -15.32 -0.92 8.15
C ALA A 81 -15.51 0.25 7.14
N CYS A 82 -16.14 1.35 7.55
CA CYS A 82 -16.21 2.59 6.77
C CYS A 82 -14.85 3.24 6.54
N PHE A 83 -14.04 3.35 7.59
CA PHE A 83 -12.70 3.90 7.45
C PHE A 83 -11.81 3.02 6.56
N ARG A 84 -11.89 1.69 6.72
CA ARG A 84 -11.17 0.74 5.86
C ARG A 84 -11.59 0.81 4.39
N SER A 85 -12.83 1.20 4.07
CA SER A 85 -13.26 1.34 2.68
C SER A 85 -12.63 2.52 1.94
N ILE A 86 -12.07 3.51 2.64
CA ILE A 86 -11.37 4.65 2.00
C ILE A 86 -10.21 4.15 1.11
N PHE A 87 -9.55 3.06 1.52
CA PHE A 87 -8.44 2.44 0.79
C PHE A 87 -8.90 1.36 -0.22
N ARG A 88 -10.20 1.19 -0.44
CA ARG A 88 -10.76 0.28 -1.46
C ARG A 88 -11.37 1.06 -2.61
N LEU A 89 -11.38 0.43 -3.80
CA LEU A 89 -12.01 1.00 -4.99
C LEU A 89 -13.52 0.73 -5.00
N HIS A 90 -14.29 1.82 -5.02
CA HIS A 90 -15.74 1.90 -5.19
C HIS A 90 -16.10 3.26 -5.80
N THR A 91 -17.37 3.47 -6.14
CA THR A 91 -17.84 4.74 -6.77
C THR A 91 -17.47 5.97 -5.95
N GLU A 92 -17.61 5.89 -4.62
CA GLU A 92 -17.28 6.99 -3.71
C GLU A 92 -15.77 7.19 -3.45
N THR A 93 -14.88 6.35 -3.99
CA THR A 93 -13.45 6.45 -3.68
C THR A 93 -12.91 7.79 -4.16
N VAL A 94 -13.16 8.15 -5.42
CA VAL A 94 -12.69 9.43 -5.97
C VAL A 94 -13.27 10.60 -5.17
N ASN A 95 -14.57 10.57 -4.83
CA ASN A 95 -15.22 11.60 -4.02
C ASN A 95 -14.54 11.80 -2.66
N ILE A 96 -14.21 10.70 -1.98
CA ILE A 96 -13.52 10.76 -0.69
C ILE A 96 -12.10 11.28 -0.87
N TRP A 97 -11.33 10.76 -1.83
CA TRP A 97 -9.93 11.13 -2.03
C TRP A 97 -9.76 12.58 -2.46
N THR A 98 -10.63 13.13 -3.33
CA THR A 98 -10.54 14.53 -3.74
C THR A 98 -10.70 15.48 -2.55
N HIS A 99 -11.68 15.22 -1.67
CA HIS A 99 -11.88 16.03 -0.47
C HIS A 99 -10.82 15.78 0.60
N LEU A 100 -10.30 14.56 0.74
CA LEU A 100 -9.18 14.28 1.65
C LEU A 100 -7.90 14.98 1.19
N ILE A 101 -7.62 14.99 -0.12
CA ILE A 101 -6.50 15.73 -0.69
C ILE A 101 -6.69 17.22 -0.50
N GLU A 102 -7.90 17.74 -0.76
CA GLU A 102 -8.25 19.14 -0.49
C GLU A 102 -8.03 19.49 0.98
N LEU A 103 -8.49 18.65 1.91
CA LEU A 103 -8.25 18.81 3.33
C LEU A 103 -6.75 18.85 3.61
N LEU A 104 -5.99 17.84 3.21
CA LEU A 104 -4.56 17.71 3.49
C LEU A 104 -3.72 18.85 2.89
N VAL A 105 -4.05 19.29 1.67
CA VAL A 105 -3.32 20.34 0.96
C VAL A 105 -3.73 21.73 1.46
N ASN A 106 -4.99 21.94 1.82
CA ASN A 106 -5.51 23.21 2.32
C ASN A 106 -5.64 23.26 3.86
N GLN A 107 -4.91 22.40 4.59
CA GLN A 107 -4.69 22.60 6.03
C GLN A 107 -4.07 23.99 6.27
N PRO A 108 -4.35 24.65 7.41
CA PRO A 108 -4.38 26.10 7.47
C PRO A 108 -2.99 26.70 7.26
N PHE A 109 -2.71 27.14 6.04
CA PHE A 109 -2.08 28.44 5.85
C PHE A 109 -3.18 29.51 5.82
N GLN A 110 -4.05 29.49 6.83
CA GLN A 110 -5.06 30.51 7.09
C GLN A 110 -5.14 30.83 8.59
N THR A 111 -4.00 30.72 9.28
CA THR A 111 -3.73 31.43 10.53
C THR A 111 -2.58 32.39 10.23
N GLU A 112 -2.86 33.70 10.21
CA GLU A 112 -1.94 34.84 10.02
C GLU A 112 -1.74 35.36 8.58
N VAL A 113 -2.77 35.98 8.00
CA VAL A 113 -2.63 37.26 7.27
C VAL A 113 -3.89 38.10 7.49
N TRP A 114 -4.17 38.42 8.75
CA TRP A 114 -4.85 39.67 9.08
C TRP A 114 -3.76 40.70 9.36
N GLY A 115 -3.48 41.54 8.37
CA GLY A 115 -2.54 42.67 8.47
C GLY A 115 -1.30 42.49 7.61
N PHE A 116 -1.33 43.07 6.41
CA PHE A 116 -0.33 43.99 5.85
C PHE A 116 -0.73 44.32 4.40
N GLU A 117 -1.01 45.61 4.16
CA GLU A 117 -0.92 46.39 2.90
C GLU A 117 -1.55 45.77 1.63
N ILE A 118 -2.58 46.37 1.01
CA ILE A 118 -2.72 47.75 0.51
C ILE A 118 -4.15 48.26 0.71
#